data_AF-Q88GM7-F1
#
_entry.id   AF-Q88GM7-F1
#
_cell.length_a   1.000
_cell.length_b   1.000
_cell.length_c   1.000
_cell.angle_alpha   90.00
_cell.angle_beta   90.00
_cell.angle_gamma   90.00
#
_symmetry.space_group_name_H-M   'P 1'
#
loop_
_entity.id
_entity.type
_entity.pdbx_description
1 polymer ?
#
loop_
_entity_poly.entity_id
_entity_poly.type
_entity_poly.pdbx_seq_one_letter_code
_entity_poly.pdbx_strand_id
1 'polypeptide(L)'
;MGSTGGVDSASKGLIRCTKGAKKEWWGVANFKSREMRLLDSIFEMEGGYVLNFSNRTMDEFFSEELGINIYDEIYAGSGTSKAWRLRTLLQLADPLTVVRVLEALWAYRKELREESKVEETIANIESRFNALLTPLRSSQNPVDNEPKQKLDVRPDHSAAYAQLRKRLYEIRDLAPQKRGYEFEAFLKELFDSSGLKARSPFSIVGEQIDGSFQHGNQTYLLEAKWVLHPIGAAELNAFHGKVDQKAAWARGVFISYKGFTSVGLQAFGRGRKVICMSGDDIYKALGRGIPMDEVVERKVRAAAETGAAYVELDELFPL
;
A
#
# COMPACT_ATOMS: atom_id res chain seq x y z
N MET A 1 20.94 8.20 76.09
CA MET A 1 19.50 8.33 75.79
C MET A 1 19.28 7.95 74.33
N GLY A 2 18.36 7.01 74.06
CA GLY A 2 17.84 6.67 72.72
C GLY A 2 18.83 5.92 71.83
N SER A 3 18.79 4.58 71.68
CA SER A 3 17.72 3.74 71.12
C SER A 3 17.47 4.05 69.63
N THR A 4 17.81 3.12 68.73
CA THR A 4 16.96 2.04 68.15
C THR A 4 16.36 2.44 66.81
N GLY A 5 16.44 1.54 65.84
CA GLY A 5 15.69 1.57 64.57
C GLY A 5 16.64 1.28 63.40
N GLY A 6 16.82 0.07 62.90
CA GLY A 6 15.90 -1.06 62.89
C GLY A 6 15.03 -1.03 61.63
N VAL A 7 15.30 -2.02 60.78
CA VAL A 7 14.39 -2.76 59.89
C VAL A 7 13.87 -2.11 58.59
N ASP A 8 13.78 -3.01 57.60
CA ASP A 8 12.92 -3.07 56.41
C ASP A 8 13.56 -2.66 55.08
N SER A 9 13.90 -3.59 54.19
CA SER A 9 13.08 -4.65 53.56
C SER A 9 11.95 -4.10 52.67
N ALA A 10 12.06 -4.43 51.38
CA ALA A 10 11.03 -4.38 50.34
C ALA A 10 10.38 -3.02 49.96
N SER A 11 10.77 -2.55 48.78
CA SER A 11 9.83 -2.00 47.79
C SER A 11 10.48 -2.18 46.41
N LYS A 12 10.15 -3.20 45.60
CA LYS A 12 8.88 -3.36 44.86
C LYS A 12 8.27 -2.00 44.48
N GLY A 13 8.97 -1.26 43.62
CA GLY A 13 8.36 -0.30 42.69
C GLY A 13 8.33 -0.97 41.32
N LEU A 14 7.42 -1.90 41.08
CA LEU A 14 6.13 -1.58 40.46
C LEU A 14 6.38 -0.76 39.19
N ILE A 15 6.60 -1.47 38.07
CA ILE A 15 6.33 -0.89 36.75
C ILE A 15 4.88 -0.45 36.82
N ARG A 16 4.71 0.86 37.03
CA ARG A 16 3.41 1.50 37.04
C ARG A 16 2.77 1.15 35.71
N CYS A 17 1.70 0.37 35.82
CA CYS A 17 0.67 0.26 34.82
C CYS A 17 0.21 1.68 34.47
N THR A 18 0.80 2.29 33.45
CA THR A 18 0.16 3.39 32.74
C THR A 18 -0.94 2.77 31.90
N LYS A 19 -2.06 2.53 32.57
CA LYS A 19 -3.37 2.55 31.91
C LYS A 19 -3.43 3.82 31.07
N GLY A 20 -3.73 3.66 29.78
CA GLY A 20 -4.17 4.76 28.94
C GLY A 20 -3.09 5.38 28.05
N ALA A 21 -2.50 4.58 27.17
CA ALA A 21 -2.27 5.07 25.82
C ALA A 21 -3.23 4.29 24.92
N LYS A 22 -4.41 4.85 24.65
CA LYS A 22 -5.15 4.49 23.45
C LYS A 22 -4.21 4.79 22.28
N LYS A 23 -3.44 3.80 21.83
CA LYS A 23 -2.89 3.83 20.47
C LYS A 23 -4.12 3.90 19.59
N GLU A 24 -4.37 5.05 19.01
CA GLU A 24 -5.41 5.23 18.02
C GLU A 24 -4.98 4.48 16.77
N TRP A 25 -5.32 3.19 16.73
CA TRP A 25 -5.21 2.33 15.56
C TRP A 25 -6.37 2.68 14.62
N TRP A 26 -6.23 3.75 13.86
CA TRP A 26 -7.15 4.01 12.76
C TRP A 26 -6.83 3.05 11.61
N GLY A 27 -7.79 2.19 11.25
CA GLY A 27 -7.72 1.36 10.04
C GLY A 27 -7.34 -0.11 10.21
N VAL A 28 -7.58 -0.71 11.37
CA VAL A 28 -7.32 -2.15 11.62
C VAL A 28 -8.63 -2.94 11.62
N ALA A 29 -8.62 -4.17 11.08
CA ALA A 29 -9.79 -5.05 11.13
C ALA A 29 -10.09 -5.44 12.59
N ASN A 30 -11.12 -4.82 13.17
CA ASN A 30 -11.49 -5.03 14.57
C ASN A 30 -12.58 -6.11 14.68
N PHE A 31 -12.17 -7.39 14.72
CA PHE A 31 -13.08 -8.52 14.88
C PHE A 31 -13.59 -8.64 16.33
N LYS A 32 -14.90 -8.69 16.50
CA LYS A 32 -15.55 -9.02 17.77
C LYS A 32 -15.34 -10.49 18.12
N SER A 33 -15.41 -10.84 19.41
CA SER A 33 -15.21 -12.22 19.89
C SER A 33 -16.15 -13.27 19.27
N ARG A 34 -17.32 -12.86 18.75
CA ARG A 34 -18.22 -13.76 18.01
C ARG A 34 -17.73 -14.04 16.59
N GLU A 35 -17.18 -13.03 15.92
CA GLU A 35 -16.62 -13.14 14.57
C GLU A 35 -15.34 -13.97 14.61
N MET A 36 -14.46 -13.72 15.59
CA MET A 36 -13.25 -14.52 15.77
C MET A 36 -13.56 -16.00 16.04
N ARG A 37 -14.58 -16.31 16.86
CA ARG A 37 -15.03 -17.71 17.06
C ARG A 37 -15.54 -18.36 15.77
N LEU A 38 -16.19 -17.60 14.89
CA LEU A 38 -16.60 -18.12 13.58
C LEU A 38 -15.37 -18.45 12.73
N LEU A 39 -14.37 -17.57 12.69
CA LEU A 39 -13.11 -17.82 11.98
C LEU A 39 -12.36 -19.02 12.58
N ASP A 40 -12.39 -19.17 13.91
CA ASP A 40 -11.80 -20.31 14.60
C ASP A 40 -12.45 -21.63 14.17
N SER A 41 -13.78 -21.66 14.03
CA SER A 41 -14.48 -22.85 13.53
C SER A 41 -14.25 -23.09 12.03
N ILE A 42 -14.19 -22.03 11.22
CA ILE A 42 -13.97 -22.14 9.76
C ILE A 42 -12.58 -22.70 9.46
N PHE A 43 -11.54 -22.20 10.15
CA PHE A 43 -10.14 -22.55 9.91
C PHE A 43 -9.57 -23.53 10.95
N GLU A 44 -10.43 -24.19 11.73
CA GLU A 44 -10.09 -25.27 12.65
C GLU A 44 -9.00 -24.85 13.69
N MET A 45 -9.13 -23.64 14.24
CA MET A 45 -8.11 -22.99 15.06
C MET A 45 -8.20 -23.23 16.57
N GLU A 46 -9.15 -24.06 17.03
CA GLU A 46 -9.43 -24.27 18.46
C GLU A 46 -8.26 -24.92 19.22
N GLY A 47 -7.42 -25.70 18.54
CA GLY A 47 -6.24 -26.38 19.11
C GLY A 47 -4.90 -25.65 18.91
N GLY A 48 -4.89 -24.40 18.41
CA GLY A 48 -3.65 -23.70 18.07
C GLY A 48 -3.12 -23.98 16.65
N TYR A 49 -3.82 -24.82 15.90
CA TYR A 49 -3.57 -25.13 14.49
C TYR A 49 -4.29 -24.13 13.57
N VAL A 50 -4.00 -24.19 12.27
CA VAL A 50 -4.76 -23.49 11.23
C VAL A 50 -4.89 -24.50 10.11
N LEU A 51 -6.10 -25.01 9.87
CA LEU A 51 -6.37 -26.11 8.94
C LEU A 51 -5.36 -27.26 9.14
N ASN A 52 -4.90 -27.90 8.06
CA ASN A 52 -3.87 -28.93 8.08
C ASN A 52 -2.43 -28.39 7.96
N PHE A 53 -2.20 -27.08 8.12
CA PHE A 53 -0.87 -26.51 7.91
C PHE A 53 0.16 -27.02 8.93
N SER A 54 1.34 -27.37 8.44
CA SER A 54 2.57 -27.45 9.25
C SER A 54 3.19 -26.06 9.40
N ASN A 55 4.21 -25.91 10.25
CA ASN A 55 4.85 -24.59 10.35
C ASN A 55 5.49 -24.16 9.02
N ARG A 56 6.16 -25.10 8.34
CA ARG A 56 6.79 -24.89 7.04
C ARG A 56 5.78 -24.53 5.95
N THR A 57 4.73 -25.34 5.80
CA THR A 57 3.73 -25.11 4.75
C THR A 57 2.89 -23.85 5.00
N MET A 58 2.71 -23.43 6.25
CA MET A 58 2.11 -22.14 6.56
C MET A 58 3.03 -20.98 6.15
N ASP A 59 4.34 -21.10 6.37
CA ASP A 59 5.31 -20.07 5.99
C ASP A 59 5.34 -19.89 4.46
N GLU A 60 5.45 -21.01 3.73
CA GLU A 60 5.41 -21.05 2.27
C GLU A 60 4.10 -20.42 1.75
N PHE A 61 2.93 -20.85 2.25
CA PHE A 61 1.64 -20.30 1.86
C PHE A 61 1.54 -18.77 2.08
N PHE A 62 1.89 -18.28 3.28
CA PHE A 62 1.78 -16.86 3.58
C PHE A 62 2.83 -16.01 2.86
N SER A 63 4.04 -16.52 2.65
CA SER A 63 5.11 -15.79 1.96
C SER A 63 4.89 -15.74 0.45
N GLU A 64 4.56 -16.87 -0.18
CA GLU A 64 4.43 -16.96 -1.64
C GLU A 64 3.10 -16.41 -2.16
N GLU A 65 1.97 -16.74 -1.52
CA GLU A 65 0.65 -16.31 -2.01
C GLU A 65 0.27 -14.90 -1.51
N LEU A 66 0.67 -14.57 -0.28
CA LEU A 66 0.21 -13.35 0.39
C LEU A 66 1.31 -12.29 0.54
N GLY A 67 2.59 -12.66 0.38
CA GLY A 67 3.73 -11.77 0.63
C GLY A 67 3.89 -11.39 2.10
N ILE A 68 3.44 -12.24 3.02
CA ILE A 68 3.39 -12.00 4.47
C ILE A 68 4.32 -12.97 5.19
N ASN A 69 5.27 -12.46 5.98
CA ASN A 69 6.01 -13.28 6.93
C ASN A 69 5.17 -13.50 8.21
N ILE A 70 4.40 -14.58 8.27
CA ILE A 70 3.51 -14.88 9.41
C ILE A 70 4.28 -15.26 10.69
N TYR A 71 5.56 -15.61 10.58
CA TYR A 71 6.44 -15.94 11.70
C TYR A 71 7.17 -14.74 12.31
N ASP A 72 6.97 -13.55 11.76
CA ASP A 72 7.49 -12.29 12.33
C ASP A 72 7.12 -12.15 13.82
N GLU A 73 8.01 -11.55 14.61
CA GLU A 73 7.83 -11.34 16.04
C GLU A 73 6.60 -10.48 16.36
N ILE A 74 6.20 -9.58 15.46
CA ILE A 74 4.99 -8.75 15.64
C ILE A 74 3.71 -9.60 15.74
N TYR A 75 3.70 -10.81 15.18
CA TYR A 75 2.58 -11.75 15.25
C TYR A 75 2.71 -12.79 16.38
N ALA A 76 3.86 -12.84 17.05
CA ALA A 76 4.13 -13.81 18.13
C ALA A 76 3.56 -13.39 19.48
N GLY A 77 3.51 -12.09 19.80
CA GLY A 77 2.90 -11.57 21.04
C GLY A 77 3.19 -12.40 22.30
N SER A 78 2.14 -12.83 23.01
CA SER A 78 2.22 -13.72 24.19
C SER A 78 1.99 -15.20 23.91
N GLY A 79 1.86 -15.63 22.64
CA GLY A 79 1.54 -17.00 22.25
C GLY A 79 2.10 -17.37 20.88
N THR A 80 2.80 -18.50 20.76
CA THR A 80 3.57 -18.82 19.54
C THR A 80 2.86 -19.73 18.54
N SER A 81 1.62 -20.13 18.81
CA SER A 81 0.89 -21.07 17.96
C SER A 81 0.48 -20.44 16.61
N LYS A 82 0.28 -21.27 15.58
CA LYS A 82 -0.14 -20.83 14.24
C LYS A 82 -1.45 -20.05 14.30
N ALA A 83 -2.41 -20.55 15.06
CA ALA A 83 -3.67 -19.87 15.29
C ALA A 83 -3.48 -18.51 15.95
N TRP A 84 -2.59 -18.41 16.96
CA TRP A 84 -2.33 -17.14 17.63
C TRP A 84 -1.75 -16.11 16.66
N ARG A 85 -0.78 -16.52 15.84
CA ARG A 85 -0.16 -15.68 14.83
C ARG A 85 -1.18 -15.17 13.81
N LEU A 86 -2.04 -16.07 13.32
CA LEU A 86 -3.12 -15.70 12.40
C LEU A 86 -4.11 -14.73 13.06
N ARG A 87 -4.56 -14.99 14.30
CA ARG A 87 -5.45 -14.06 15.03
C ARG A 87 -4.81 -12.68 15.21
N THR A 88 -3.52 -12.65 15.55
CA THR A 88 -2.77 -11.41 15.74
C THR A 88 -2.65 -10.65 14.42
N LEU A 89 -2.34 -11.34 13.31
CA LEU A 89 -2.37 -10.74 11.97
C LEU A 89 -3.75 -10.14 11.65
N LEU A 90 -4.83 -10.91 11.83
CA LEU A 90 -6.19 -10.45 11.54
C LEU A 90 -6.63 -9.25 12.40
N GLN A 91 -6.01 -9.06 13.57
CA GLN A 91 -6.27 -7.93 14.47
C GLN A 91 -5.29 -6.77 14.34
N LEU A 92 -4.26 -6.86 13.51
CA LEU A 92 -3.26 -5.80 13.30
C LEU A 92 -3.25 -5.30 11.85
N ALA A 93 -3.59 -6.16 10.90
CA ALA A 93 -3.59 -5.83 9.49
C ALA A 93 -4.77 -4.94 9.10
N ASP A 94 -4.59 -4.21 8.00
CA ASP A 94 -5.66 -3.42 7.39
C ASP A 94 -6.79 -4.32 6.83
N PRO A 95 -8.03 -3.83 6.71
CA PRO A 95 -9.16 -4.61 6.22
C PRO A 95 -8.93 -5.33 4.88
N LEU A 96 -8.15 -4.77 3.95
CA LEU A 96 -7.91 -5.40 2.65
C LEU A 96 -6.94 -6.56 2.77
N THR A 97 -5.86 -6.39 3.54
CA THR A 97 -4.95 -7.50 3.87
C THR A 97 -5.71 -8.62 4.58
N VAL A 98 -6.60 -8.28 5.51
CA VAL A 98 -7.45 -9.25 6.19
C VAL A 98 -8.38 -9.98 5.23
N VAL A 99 -9.06 -9.27 4.32
CA VAL A 99 -9.92 -9.91 3.31
C VAL A 99 -9.11 -10.86 2.44
N ARG A 100 -7.94 -10.43 1.93
CA ARG A 100 -7.05 -11.27 1.12
C ARG A 100 -6.61 -12.55 1.85
N VAL A 101 -6.18 -12.42 3.10
CA VAL A 101 -5.76 -13.56 3.94
C VAL A 101 -6.93 -14.53 4.14
N LEU A 102 -8.10 -14.01 4.49
CA LEU A 102 -9.28 -14.84 4.75
C LEU A 102 -9.77 -15.54 3.47
N GLU A 103 -9.76 -14.85 2.33
CA GLU A 103 -10.14 -15.43 1.03
C GLU A 103 -9.17 -16.51 0.56
N ALA A 104 -7.87 -16.31 0.72
CA ALA A 104 -6.86 -17.30 0.36
C ALA A 104 -7.01 -18.56 1.24
N LEU A 105 -7.16 -18.39 2.56
CA LEU A 105 -7.41 -19.52 3.47
C LEU A 105 -8.73 -20.22 3.18
N TRP A 106 -9.75 -19.47 2.76
CA TRP A 106 -11.04 -20.04 2.34
C TRP A 106 -10.91 -20.87 1.08
N ALA A 107 -10.17 -20.39 0.07
CA ALA A 107 -9.89 -21.14 -1.16
C ALA A 107 -9.14 -22.44 -0.84
N TYR A 108 -8.06 -22.34 -0.07
CA TYR A 108 -7.28 -23.50 0.37
C TYR A 108 -8.12 -24.53 1.13
N ARG A 109 -9.00 -24.07 2.04
CA ARG A 109 -9.92 -24.95 2.75
C ARG A 109 -10.87 -25.70 1.81
N LYS A 110 -11.40 -25.03 0.77
CA LYS A 110 -12.30 -25.67 -0.19
C LYS A 110 -11.60 -26.78 -0.94
N GLU A 111 -10.39 -26.52 -1.45
CA GLU A 111 -9.56 -27.51 -2.12
C GLU A 111 -9.27 -28.72 -1.21
N LEU A 112 -8.84 -28.46 0.04
CA LEU A 112 -8.58 -29.50 1.02
C LEU A 112 -9.80 -30.42 1.27
N ARG A 113 -11.01 -29.87 1.27
CA ARG A 113 -12.25 -30.62 1.50
C ARG A 113 -12.74 -31.37 0.27
N GLU A 114 -12.55 -30.80 -0.92
CA GLU A 114 -12.80 -31.49 -2.18
C GLU A 114 -11.89 -32.73 -2.30
N GLU A 115 -10.60 -32.59 -1.98
CA GLU A 115 -9.64 -33.69 -1.99
C GLU A 115 -9.95 -34.78 -0.95
N SER A 116 -10.29 -34.37 0.28
CA SER A 116 -10.55 -35.29 1.39
C SER A 116 -11.98 -35.87 1.40
N LYS A 117 -12.86 -35.41 0.51
CA LYS A 117 -14.29 -35.77 0.44
C LYS A 117 -15.05 -35.57 1.76
N VAL A 118 -14.60 -34.62 2.59
CA VAL A 118 -15.23 -34.30 3.87
C VAL A 118 -16.40 -33.35 3.62
N GLU A 119 -17.62 -33.78 3.94
CA GLU A 119 -18.81 -32.94 3.79
C GLU A 119 -18.77 -31.70 4.71
N GLU A 120 -19.40 -30.62 4.25
CA GLU A 120 -19.52 -29.39 5.01
C GLU A 120 -20.51 -29.56 6.16
N THR A 121 -20.00 -29.53 7.40
CA THR A 121 -20.81 -29.72 8.60
C THR A 121 -21.40 -28.42 9.13
N ILE A 122 -20.87 -27.27 8.71
CA ILE A 122 -21.31 -25.97 9.18
C ILE A 122 -22.37 -25.43 8.21
N ALA A 123 -23.62 -25.42 8.65
CA ALA A 123 -24.74 -24.90 7.87
C ALA A 123 -24.52 -23.42 7.47
N ASN A 124 -24.75 -23.12 6.19
CA ASN A 124 -24.64 -21.78 5.59
C ASN A 124 -23.26 -21.13 5.79
N ILE A 125 -22.18 -21.91 5.89
CA ILE A 125 -20.85 -21.40 6.20
C ILE A 125 -20.38 -20.36 5.19
N GLU A 126 -20.63 -20.57 3.89
CA GLU A 126 -20.19 -19.66 2.84
C GLU A 126 -20.92 -18.32 2.93
N SER A 127 -22.24 -18.34 3.16
CA SER A 127 -23.02 -17.13 3.38
C SER A 127 -22.57 -16.38 4.63
N ARG A 128 -22.27 -17.09 5.72
CA ARG A 128 -21.78 -16.50 6.98
C ARG A 128 -20.38 -15.93 6.85
N PHE A 129 -19.50 -16.59 6.11
CA PHE A 129 -18.15 -16.15 5.81
C PHE A 129 -18.18 -14.89 4.93
N ASN A 130 -18.95 -14.91 3.84
CA ASN A 130 -19.14 -13.73 3.00
C ASN A 130 -19.72 -12.55 3.78
N ALA A 131 -20.73 -12.78 4.64
CA ALA A 131 -21.30 -11.74 5.49
C ALA A 131 -20.29 -11.14 6.50
N LEU A 132 -19.27 -11.90 6.91
CA LEU A 132 -18.17 -11.40 7.75
C LEU A 132 -17.18 -10.54 6.95
N LEU A 133 -16.99 -10.85 5.67
CA LEU A 133 -16.15 -10.06 4.76
C LEU A 133 -16.86 -8.82 4.22
N THR A 134 -18.19 -8.82 4.08
CA THR A 134 -18.95 -7.69 3.51
C THR A 134 -18.62 -6.35 4.17
N PRO A 135 -18.62 -6.19 5.51
CA PRO A 135 -18.27 -4.93 6.17
C PRO A 135 -16.80 -4.50 5.97
N LEU A 136 -15.90 -5.47 5.78
CA LEU A 136 -14.48 -5.21 5.55
C LEU A 136 -14.24 -4.77 4.11
N ARG A 137 -14.99 -5.36 3.17
CA ARG A 137 -15.07 -4.95 1.77
C ARG A 137 -15.76 -3.58 1.63
N SER A 138 -16.81 -3.32 2.42
CA SER A 138 -17.64 -2.10 2.38
C SER A 138 -17.22 -0.99 3.35
N SER A 139 -16.13 -1.18 4.10
CA SER A 139 -15.39 -0.03 4.70
C SER A 139 -14.72 0.83 3.62
N GLN A 140 -14.93 0.47 2.35
CA GLN A 140 -15.00 1.38 1.22
C GLN A 140 -16.47 1.62 0.84
N ASN A 141 -16.89 2.88 0.80
CA ASN A 141 -18.04 3.26 -0.02
C ASN A 141 -17.63 3.21 -1.51
N PRO A 142 -18.60 3.00 -2.41
CA PRO A 142 -18.72 1.85 -3.29
C PRO A 142 -17.76 1.93 -4.48
N VAL A 143 -17.00 0.86 -4.72
CA VAL A 143 -16.59 0.49 -6.08
C VAL A 143 -16.84 -1.00 -6.19
N ASP A 144 -17.83 -1.30 -7.02
CA ASP A 144 -18.48 -2.59 -7.19
C ASP A 144 -17.49 -3.73 -7.48
N ASN A 145 -17.83 -4.89 -6.96
CA ASN A 145 -17.19 -6.15 -7.27
C ASN A 145 -18.23 -6.99 -8.04
N GLU A 146 -18.04 -7.18 -9.34
CA GLU A 146 -18.41 -8.40 -10.06
C GLU A 146 -17.73 -8.45 -11.45
N PRO A 147 -17.62 -9.62 -12.09
CA PRO A 147 -16.51 -10.57 -12.02
C PRO A 147 -15.47 -10.38 -13.15
N LYS A 148 -14.22 -10.79 -12.92
CA LYS A 148 -13.19 -10.93 -13.96
C LYS A 148 -13.57 -12.05 -14.95
N GLN A 149 -14.39 -11.73 -15.94
CA GLN A 149 -14.28 -12.32 -17.28
C GLN A 149 -13.57 -11.31 -18.17
N LYS A 150 -12.49 -11.75 -18.79
CA LYS A 150 -11.75 -10.99 -19.80
C LYS A 150 -12.66 -10.65 -20.97
N LEU A 151 -13.20 -9.44 -20.98
CA LEU A 151 -13.54 -8.64 -22.15
C LEU A 151 -13.25 -7.19 -21.74
N ASP A 152 -12.20 -6.59 -22.32
CA ASP A 152 -11.84 -5.18 -22.14
C ASP A 152 -13.04 -4.29 -22.49
N VAL A 153 -13.84 -3.94 -21.49
CA VAL A 153 -14.56 -2.68 -21.49
C VAL A 153 -13.90 -1.86 -20.39
N ARG A 154 -12.70 -1.36 -20.70
CA ARG A 154 -12.19 -0.17 -19.99
C ARG A 154 -13.32 0.86 -20.07
N PRO A 155 -13.72 1.50 -18.97
CA PRO A 155 -14.65 2.62 -19.08
C PRO A 155 -14.09 3.57 -20.14
N ASP A 156 -14.93 4.04 -21.06
CA ASP A 156 -14.49 4.91 -22.14
C ASP A 156 -14.04 6.26 -21.58
N HIS A 157 -12.80 6.29 -21.11
CA HIS A 157 -12.11 7.48 -20.65
C HIS A 157 -11.53 8.26 -21.83
N SER A 158 -11.79 7.88 -23.08
CA SER A 158 -11.16 8.52 -24.25
C SER A 158 -11.41 10.02 -24.30
N ALA A 159 -12.64 10.45 -23.96
CA ALA A 159 -13.00 11.86 -23.89
C ALA A 159 -12.27 12.59 -22.75
N ALA A 160 -12.23 12.01 -21.55
CA ALA A 160 -11.55 12.58 -20.39
C ALA A 160 -10.03 12.67 -20.62
N TYR A 161 -9.41 11.61 -21.17
CA TYR A 161 -7.98 11.59 -21.45
C TYR A 161 -7.62 12.49 -22.62
N ALA A 162 -8.49 12.64 -23.62
CA ALA A 162 -8.32 13.64 -24.67
C ALA A 162 -8.34 15.06 -24.10
N GLN A 163 -9.22 15.35 -23.14
CA GLN A 163 -9.27 16.64 -22.44
C GLN A 163 -7.99 16.88 -21.62
N LEU A 164 -7.55 15.91 -20.82
CA LEU A 164 -6.30 15.99 -20.05
C LEU A 164 -5.09 16.20 -20.97
N ARG A 165 -5.05 15.49 -22.10
CA ARG A 165 -3.97 15.62 -23.10
C ARG A 165 -3.97 17.00 -23.76
N LYS A 166 -5.15 17.54 -24.08
CA LYS A 166 -5.29 18.91 -24.59
C LYS A 166 -4.84 19.94 -23.56
N ARG A 167 -5.27 19.80 -22.30
CA ARG A 167 -4.88 20.69 -21.21
C ARG A 167 -3.37 20.69 -20.96
N LEU A 168 -2.72 19.52 -21.02
CA LEU A 168 -1.26 19.43 -20.92
C LEU A 168 -0.56 20.25 -22.02
N TYR A 169 -1.11 20.27 -23.24
CA TYR A 169 -0.61 21.13 -24.30
C TYR A 169 -0.83 22.62 -24.03
N GLU A 170 -2.01 23.01 -23.54
CA GLU A 170 -2.34 24.41 -23.25
C GLU A 170 -1.43 24.99 -22.13
N ILE A 171 -1.07 24.19 -21.13
CA ILE A 171 -0.16 24.59 -20.05
C ILE A 171 1.20 25.04 -20.61
N ARG A 172 1.71 24.38 -21.67
CA ARG A 172 3.00 24.71 -22.30
C ARG A 172 3.13 26.17 -22.68
N ASP A 173 2.03 26.81 -23.08
CA ASP A 173 2.03 28.16 -23.64
C ASP A 173 1.81 29.24 -22.57
N LEU A 174 1.67 28.86 -21.30
CA LEU A 174 1.53 29.78 -20.16
C LEU A 174 2.86 30.42 -19.73
N ALA A 175 2.80 31.57 -19.04
CA ALA A 175 4.00 32.18 -18.44
C ALA A 175 4.67 31.25 -17.40
N PRO A 176 6.00 31.29 -17.21
CA PRO A 176 6.75 30.29 -16.44
C PRO A 176 6.21 29.99 -15.02
N GLN A 177 5.89 31.02 -14.24
CA GLN A 177 5.36 30.83 -12.88
C GLN A 177 3.96 30.20 -12.88
N LYS A 178 3.06 30.73 -13.72
CA LYS A 178 1.70 30.20 -13.87
C LYS A 178 1.72 28.77 -14.38
N ARG A 179 2.68 28.46 -15.25
CA ARG A 179 2.86 27.13 -15.85
C ARG A 179 3.18 26.06 -14.81
N GLY A 180 4.07 26.34 -13.86
CA GLY A 180 4.39 25.40 -12.77
C GLY A 180 3.15 25.10 -11.92
N TYR A 181 2.45 26.15 -11.49
CA TYR A 181 1.23 26.01 -10.70
C TYR A 181 0.11 25.23 -11.43
N GLU A 182 -0.13 25.55 -12.70
CA GLU A 182 -1.12 24.82 -13.51
C GLU A 182 -0.71 23.37 -13.77
N PHE A 183 0.59 23.09 -13.83
CA PHE A 183 1.09 21.72 -13.94
C PHE A 183 0.84 20.92 -12.67
N GLU A 184 1.07 21.48 -11.49
CA GLU A 184 0.74 20.85 -10.21
C GLU A 184 -0.77 20.54 -10.11
N ALA A 185 -1.61 21.52 -10.48
CA ALA A 185 -3.06 21.36 -10.52
C ALA A 185 -3.50 20.27 -11.52
N PHE A 186 -2.87 20.24 -12.70
CA PHE A 186 -3.08 19.20 -13.71
C PHE A 186 -2.70 17.81 -13.19
N LEU A 187 -1.54 17.67 -12.54
CA LEU A 187 -1.10 16.38 -12.00
C LEU A 187 -2.03 15.88 -10.90
N LYS A 188 -2.55 16.77 -10.06
CA LYS A 188 -3.57 16.40 -9.07
C LYS A 188 -4.80 15.80 -9.74
N GLU A 189 -5.36 16.47 -10.76
CA GLU A 189 -6.53 15.97 -11.49
C GLU A 189 -6.24 14.64 -12.21
N LEU A 190 -5.07 14.53 -12.83
CA LEU A 190 -4.62 13.32 -13.49
C LEU A 190 -4.56 12.13 -12.53
N PHE A 191 -3.96 12.32 -11.35
CA PHE A 191 -3.88 11.27 -10.33
C PHE A 191 -5.26 10.92 -9.75
N ASP A 192 -6.08 11.93 -9.42
CA ASP A 192 -7.45 11.70 -8.94
C ASP A 192 -8.31 10.96 -9.97
N SER A 193 -8.11 11.21 -11.28
CA SER A 193 -8.81 10.50 -12.36
C SER A 193 -8.49 9.01 -12.41
N SER A 194 -7.36 8.59 -11.84
CA SER A 194 -6.93 7.20 -11.70
C SER A 194 -7.19 6.64 -10.28
N GLY A 195 -8.02 7.31 -9.47
CA GLY A 195 -8.33 6.89 -8.10
C GLY A 195 -7.19 7.07 -7.08
N LEU A 196 -6.09 7.70 -7.49
CA LEU A 196 -4.95 7.99 -6.63
C LEU A 196 -5.30 9.24 -5.82
N LYS A 197 -5.61 9.08 -4.53
CA LYS A 197 -6.11 10.13 -3.62
C LYS A 197 -5.12 11.28 -3.47
N ALA A 198 -5.09 12.21 -4.43
CA ALA A 198 -4.05 13.22 -4.55
C ALA A 198 -4.35 14.43 -3.67
N ARG A 199 -3.31 14.96 -3.04
CA ARG A 199 -3.33 16.13 -2.18
C ARG A 199 -2.48 17.23 -2.80
N SER A 200 -2.99 18.45 -2.70
CA SER A 200 -2.33 19.69 -3.09
C SER A 200 -1.01 19.91 -2.32
N PRO A 201 -0.15 20.84 -2.79
CA PRO A 201 1.10 21.17 -2.13
C PRO A 201 0.93 21.43 -0.64
N PHE A 202 1.92 21.01 0.14
CA PHE A 202 1.94 21.27 1.58
C PHE A 202 3.35 21.60 2.05
N SER A 203 3.42 22.39 3.12
CA SER A 203 4.67 22.74 3.78
C SER A 203 4.76 22.02 5.13
N ILE A 204 5.87 21.33 5.35
CA ILE A 204 6.32 20.94 6.70
C ILE A 204 7.43 21.93 7.06
N VAL A 205 7.54 22.34 8.32
CA VAL A 205 8.48 23.39 8.80
C VAL A 205 9.81 23.42 8.00
N GLY A 206 9.95 24.42 7.11
CA GLY A 206 11.16 24.64 6.29
C GLY A 206 11.27 23.87 4.95
N GLU A 207 10.31 23.02 4.59
CA GLU A 207 10.35 22.14 3.42
C GLU A 207 9.01 22.15 2.65
N GLN A 208 9.06 22.50 1.35
CA GLN A 208 7.92 22.43 0.43
C GLN A 208 7.94 21.11 -0.36
N ILE A 209 6.77 20.47 -0.41
CA ILE A 209 6.46 19.30 -1.24
C ILE A 209 5.26 19.67 -2.13
N ASP A 210 5.40 19.46 -3.44
CA ASP A 210 4.41 19.91 -4.45
C ASP A 210 3.12 19.08 -4.41
N GLY A 211 3.14 17.91 -3.78
CA GLY A 211 1.92 17.17 -3.47
C GLY A 211 2.17 15.80 -2.86
N SER A 212 1.11 15.05 -2.67
CA SER A 212 1.22 13.64 -2.34
C SER A 212 0.00 12.87 -2.83
N PHE A 213 0.12 11.56 -3.00
CA PHE A 213 -1.02 10.70 -3.27
C PHE A 213 -0.86 9.35 -2.58
N GLN A 214 -1.95 8.62 -2.46
CA GLN A 214 -1.95 7.24 -1.98
C GLN A 214 -2.09 6.29 -3.17
N HIS A 215 -1.24 5.27 -3.20
CA HIS A 215 -1.33 4.15 -4.12
C HIS A 215 -1.09 2.86 -3.32
N GLY A 216 -2.09 1.98 -3.28
CA GLY A 216 -2.14 0.90 -2.28
C GLY A 216 -2.03 1.44 -0.86
N ASN A 217 -1.18 0.83 -0.03
CA ASN A 217 -0.96 1.23 1.36
C ASN A 217 0.25 2.16 1.55
N GLN A 218 0.73 2.78 0.47
CA GLN A 218 1.90 3.63 0.47
C GLN A 218 1.54 5.07 0.17
N THR A 219 2.29 5.98 0.81
CA THR A 219 2.21 7.41 0.54
C THR A 219 3.34 7.79 -0.40
N TYR A 220 2.98 8.41 -1.52
CA TYR A 220 3.92 8.94 -2.50
C TYR A 220 3.98 10.44 -2.35
N LEU A 221 5.16 10.97 -2.07
CA LEU A 221 5.45 12.40 -2.17
C LEU A 221 5.70 12.74 -3.63
N LEU A 222 5.18 13.88 -4.07
CA LEU A 222 5.30 14.36 -5.44
C LEU A 222 6.17 15.61 -5.46
N GLU A 223 7.17 15.61 -6.34
CA GLU A 223 7.84 16.83 -6.81
C GLU A 223 7.61 16.93 -8.32
N ALA A 224 7.19 18.11 -8.77
CA ALA A 224 6.81 18.37 -10.15
C ALA A 224 7.58 19.56 -10.71
N LYS A 225 8.31 19.35 -11.82
CA LYS A 225 9.05 20.42 -12.49
C LYS A 225 8.62 20.60 -13.93
N TRP A 226 8.10 21.79 -14.22
CA TRP A 226 7.99 22.28 -15.59
C TRP A 226 9.22 23.11 -15.98
N VAL A 227 10.27 22.42 -16.43
CA VAL A 227 11.48 23.05 -16.96
C VAL A 227 11.75 22.57 -18.38
N LEU A 228 12.43 23.41 -19.18
CA LEU A 228 12.77 23.10 -20.58
C LEU A 228 14.09 22.33 -20.75
N HIS A 229 14.87 22.19 -19.68
CA HIS A 229 16.07 21.36 -19.64
C HIS A 229 15.77 20.04 -18.91
N PRO A 230 16.36 18.91 -19.32
CA PRO A 230 16.22 17.66 -18.58
C PRO A 230 16.87 17.76 -17.19
N ILE A 231 16.27 17.11 -16.20
CA ILE A 231 16.68 17.13 -14.80
C ILE A 231 17.96 16.31 -14.59
N GLY A 232 18.84 16.81 -13.72
CA GLY A 232 20.10 16.17 -13.33
C GLY A 232 20.07 15.51 -11.95
N ALA A 233 21.18 14.87 -11.57
CA ALA A 233 21.30 14.15 -10.31
C ALA A 233 21.14 15.05 -9.06
N ALA A 234 21.57 16.32 -9.13
CA ALA A 234 21.51 17.23 -8.00
C ALA A 234 20.08 17.43 -7.48
N GLU A 235 19.13 17.64 -8.39
CA GLU A 235 17.71 17.85 -8.03
C GLU A 235 17.05 16.55 -7.57
N LEU A 236 17.38 15.42 -8.21
CA LEU A 236 16.91 14.10 -7.78
C LEU A 236 17.39 13.76 -6.37
N ASN A 237 18.67 14.03 -6.07
CA ASN A 237 19.25 13.81 -4.74
C ASN A 237 18.63 14.74 -3.68
N ALA A 238 18.39 16.01 -4.03
CA ALA A 238 17.73 16.94 -3.14
C ALA A 238 16.32 16.45 -2.75
N PHE A 239 15.53 16.01 -3.74
CA PHE A 239 14.21 15.45 -3.47
C PHE A 239 14.27 14.11 -2.73
N HIS A 240 15.18 13.20 -3.09
CA HIS A 240 15.36 11.95 -2.36
C HIS A 240 15.70 12.18 -0.89
N GLY A 241 16.53 13.18 -0.57
CA GLY A 241 16.82 13.58 0.80
C GLY A 241 15.59 14.02 1.58
N LYS A 242 14.61 14.67 0.93
CA LYS A 242 13.31 15.00 1.53
C LYS A 242 12.49 13.75 1.82
N VAL A 243 12.45 12.81 0.87
CA VAL A 243 11.72 11.54 0.99
C VAL A 243 12.29 10.67 2.11
N ASP A 244 13.62 10.61 2.25
CA ASP A 244 14.30 9.84 3.28
C ASP A 244 14.03 10.31 4.72
N GLN A 245 13.67 11.58 4.88
CA GLN A 245 13.27 12.15 6.18
C GLN A 245 11.82 11.81 6.56
N LYS A 246 11.05 11.17 5.66
CA LYS A 246 9.68 10.75 5.95
C LYS A 246 9.65 9.31 6.46
N ALA A 247 8.45 8.82 6.78
CA ALA A 247 8.27 7.46 7.25
C ALA A 247 8.88 6.44 6.28
N ALA A 248 9.36 5.30 6.81
CA ALA A 248 10.08 4.31 6.03
C ALA A 248 9.29 3.75 4.82
N TRP A 249 7.95 3.81 4.88
CA TRP A 249 7.03 3.40 3.82
C TRP A 249 6.67 4.51 2.81
N ALA A 250 7.20 5.72 2.99
CA ALA A 250 7.03 6.81 2.04
C ALA A 250 7.94 6.59 0.82
N ARG A 251 7.40 6.86 -0.36
CA ARG A 251 8.11 6.84 -1.63
C ARG A 251 8.03 8.21 -2.29
N GLY A 252 8.92 8.48 -3.23
CA GLY A 252 8.88 9.69 -4.04
C GLY A 252 8.51 9.41 -5.48
N VAL A 253 7.77 10.32 -6.09
CA VAL A 253 7.63 10.43 -7.54
C VAL A 253 8.16 11.80 -7.94
N PHE A 254 9.18 11.80 -8.79
CA PHE A 254 9.68 13.01 -9.42
C PHE A 254 9.13 13.09 -10.84
N ILE A 255 8.37 14.14 -11.14
CA ILE A 255 7.82 14.38 -12.48
C ILE A 255 8.54 15.56 -13.12
N SER A 256 9.13 15.33 -14.28
CA SER A 256 9.75 16.37 -15.09
C SER A 256 9.08 16.46 -16.46
N TYR A 257 8.57 17.63 -16.84
CA TYR A 257 7.96 17.80 -18.16
C TYR A 257 8.93 17.42 -19.29
N LYS A 258 10.20 17.90 -19.23
CA LYS A 258 11.21 17.60 -20.24
C LYS A 258 11.91 16.24 -20.04
N GLY A 259 11.78 15.63 -18.87
CA GLY A 259 12.44 14.38 -18.52
C GLY A 259 13.79 14.59 -17.81
N PHE A 260 14.70 13.64 -17.99
CA PHE A 260 15.91 13.48 -17.19
C PHE A 260 17.14 13.27 -18.08
N THR A 261 18.30 13.71 -17.61
CA THR A 261 19.57 13.42 -18.29
C THR A 261 20.02 11.99 -17.99
N SER A 262 20.54 11.27 -18.98
CA SER A 262 21.09 9.92 -18.78
C SER A 262 22.22 9.90 -17.74
N VAL A 263 23.14 10.87 -17.82
CA VAL A 263 24.23 11.06 -16.85
C VAL A 263 23.68 11.37 -15.45
N GLY A 264 22.61 12.18 -15.35
CA GLY A 264 21.97 12.49 -14.08
C GLY A 264 21.32 11.27 -13.43
N LEU A 265 20.62 10.44 -14.22
CA LEU A 265 20.02 9.19 -13.73
C LEU A 265 21.10 8.19 -13.29
N GLN A 266 22.20 8.07 -14.03
CA GLN A 266 23.34 7.24 -13.64
C GLN A 266 23.98 7.72 -12.33
N ALA A 267 24.22 9.02 -12.20
CA ALA A 267 24.80 9.62 -11.00
C ALA A 267 23.85 9.60 -9.78
N PHE A 268 22.52 9.60 -10.00
CA PHE A 268 21.55 9.38 -8.94
C PHE A 268 21.66 7.97 -8.33
N GLY A 269 22.03 6.99 -9.16
CA GLY A 269 22.30 5.62 -8.74
C GLY A 269 21.06 4.74 -8.67
N ARG A 270 21.20 3.56 -8.05
CA ARG A 270 20.16 2.52 -7.99
C ARG A 270 19.60 2.31 -6.59
N GLY A 271 18.43 1.67 -6.49
CA GLY A 271 17.84 1.25 -5.21
C GLY A 271 17.29 2.42 -4.38
N ARG A 272 16.87 3.49 -5.06
CA ARG A 272 16.34 4.72 -4.46
C ARG A 272 14.85 4.58 -4.17
N LYS A 273 14.35 5.34 -3.18
CA LYS A 273 12.91 5.41 -2.87
C LYS A 273 12.12 6.30 -3.84
N VAL A 274 12.77 6.84 -4.86
CA VAL A 274 12.21 7.79 -5.82
C VAL A 274 12.14 7.13 -7.19
N ILE A 275 10.94 7.11 -7.78
CA ILE A 275 10.73 6.83 -9.20
C ILE A 275 10.54 8.12 -9.98
N CYS A 276 10.84 8.08 -11.26
CA CYS A 276 10.83 9.21 -12.16
C CYS A 276 9.80 9.00 -13.29
N MET A 277 9.17 10.08 -13.70
CA MET A 277 8.20 10.10 -14.81
C MET A 277 8.39 11.36 -15.64
N SER A 278 8.33 11.24 -16.95
CA SER A 278 8.46 12.38 -17.87
C SER A 278 7.10 12.90 -18.34
N GLY A 279 7.07 14.12 -18.88
CA GLY A 279 5.88 14.62 -19.58
C GLY A 279 5.53 13.78 -20.81
N ASP A 280 6.52 13.13 -21.44
CA ASP A 280 6.31 12.20 -22.55
C ASP A 280 5.62 10.90 -22.09
N ASP A 281 6.02 10.35 -20.94
CA ASP A 281 5.31 9.21 -20.33
C ASP A 281 3.83 9.53 -20.09
N ILE A 282 3.55 10.71 -19.52
CA ILE A 282 2.17 11.17 -19.27
C ILE A 282 1.40 11.31 -20.58
N TYR A 283 2.01 11.96 -21.58
CA TYR A 283 1.39 12.19 -22.87
C TYR A 283 1.04 10.89 -23.61
N LYS A 284 1.96 9.92 -23.60
CA LYS A 284 1.79 8.60 -24.21
C LYS A 284 0.77 7.77 -23.44
N ALA A 285 0.79 7.78 -22.10
CA ALA A 285 -0.18 7.05 -21.27
C ALA A 285 -1.62 7.52 -21.55
N LEU A 286 -1.84 8.84 -21.56
CA LEU A 286 -3.13 9.44 -21.91
C LEU A 286 -3.54 9.08 -23.35
N GLY A 287 -2.61 9.14 -24.31
CA GLY A 287 -2.88 8.79 -25.70
C GLY A 287 -3.23 7.32 -25.91
N ARG A 288 -2.78 6.43 -25.03
CA ARG A 288 -3.00 4.98 -25.09
C ARG A 288 -4.12 4.51 -24.15
N GLY A 289 -4.79 5.40 -23.43
CA GLY A 289 -5.82 5.01 -22.48
C GLY A 289 -5.28 4.21 -21.28
N ILE A 290 -4.03 4.47 -20.87
CA ILE A 290 -3.39 3.78 -19.74
C ILE A 290 -3.61 4.62 -18.46
N PRO A 291 -4.30 4.06 -17.44
CA PRO A 291 -4.47 4.70 -16.14
C PRO A 291 -3.15 4.99 -15.40
N MET A 292 -3.10 6.09 -14.65
CA MET A 292 -1.86 6.54 -14.03
C MET A 292 -1.45 5.69 -12.82
N ASP A 293 -2.39 5.03 -12.16
CA ASP A 293 -2.13 4.00 -11.16
C ASP A 293 -1.34 2.83 -11.76
N GLU A 294 -1.73 2.35 -12.95
CA GLU A 294 -1.00 1.28 -13.65
C GLU A 294 0.41 1.72 -14.06
N VAL A 295 0.58 2.97 -14.52
CA VAL A 295 1.90 3.52 -14.85
C VAL A 295 2.80 3.59 -13.62
N VAL A 296 2.28 4.09 -12.50
CA VAL A 296 3.01 4.14 -11.23
C VAL A 296 3.37 2.73 -10.76
N GLU A 297 2.44 1.77 -10.83
CA GLU A 297 2.68 0.38 -10.43
C GLU A 297 3.84 -0.23 -11.24
N ARG A 298 3.82 -0.14 -12.56
CA ARG A 298 4.87 -0.73 -13.40
C ARG A 298 6.22 -0.05 -13.21
N LYS A 299 6.25 1.29 -13.05
CA LYS A 299 7.50 2.02 -12.73
C LYS A 299 8.06 1.61 -11.38
N VAL A 300 7.21 1.45 -10.37
CA VAL A 300 7.61 0.95 -9.04
C VAL A 300 8.18 -0.46 -9.14
N ARG A 301 7.52 -1.36 -9.88
CA ARG A 301 7.99 -2.73 -10.09
C ARG A 301 9.36 -2.76 -10.77
N ALA A 302 9.51 -2.00 -11.86
CA ALA A 302 10.79 -1.89 -12.57
C ALA A 302 11.90 -1.33 -11.67
N ALA A 303 11.60 -0.33 -10.84
CA ALA A 303 12.55 0.21 -9.87
C ALA A 303 12.94 -0.81 -8.79
N ALA A 304 12.00 -1.64 -8.35
CA ALA A 304 12.28 -2.71 -7.38
C ALA A 304 13.13 -3.83 -7.99
N GLU A 305 12.87 -4.22 -9.24
CA GLU A 305 13.55 -5.33 -9.91
C GLU A 305 14.94 -4.95 -10.43
N THR A 306 15.10 -3.73 -10.97
CA THR A 306 16.33 -3.30 -11.65
C THR A 306 17.13 -2.26 -10.88
N GLY A 307 16.49 -1.62 -9.90
CA GLY A 307 17.03 -0.46 -9.19
C GLY A 307 16.97 0.85 -10.00
N ALA A 308 16.48 0.86 -11.23
CA ALA A 308 16.44 2.05 -12.08
C ALA A 308 15.35 3.04 -11.62
N ALA A 309 15.73 4.31 -11.42
CA ALA A 309 14.78 5.35 -11.03
C ALA A 309 13.83 5.76 -12.18
N TYR A 310 14.25 5.60 -13.44
CA TYR A 310 13.49 5.95 -14.62
C TYR A 310 13.55 4.81 -15.64
N VAL A 311 12.37 4.41 -16.12
CA VAL A 311 12.17 3.51 -17.26
C VAL A 311 11.08 4.14 -18.12
N GLU A 312 11.30 4.20 -19.43
CA GLU A 312 10.36 4.83 -20.36
C GLU A 312 9.03 4.06 -20.41
N LEU A 313 7.93 4.78 -20.67
CA LEU A 313 6.62 4.15 -20.76
C LEU A 313 6.58 3.02 -21.81
N ASP A 314 7.21 3.21 -22.97
CA ASP A 314 7.14 2.24 -24.07
C ASP A 314 7.86 0.92 -23.75
N GLU A 315 8.88 0.97 -22.89
CA GLU A 315 9.53 -0.25 -22.37
C GLU A 315 8.60 -1.01 -21.41
N LEU A 316 7.84 -0.29 -20.58
CA LEU A 316 6.92 -0.89 -19.61
C LEU A 316 5.60 -1.35 -20.24
N PHE A 317 5.23 -0.76 -21.36
CA PHE A 317 4.01 -1.02 -22.11
C PHE A 317 4.37 -1.17 -23.60
N PRO A 318 4.89 -2.31 -24.06
CA PRO A 318 5.11 -2.53 -25.48
C PRO A 318 3.78 -2.48 -26.26
N LEU A 319 3.85 -2.11 -27.54
CA LEU A 319 2.71 -2.06 -28.46
C LEU A 319 2.39 -3.45 -29.05
#